data_AF-A0A969EX75-F1
#
_entry.id   AF-A0A969EX75-F1
#
_cell.length_a   1.000
_cell.length_b   1.000
_cell.length_c   1.000
_cell.angle_alpha   90.00
_cell.angle_beta   90.00
_cell.angle_gamma   90.00
#
_symmetry.space_group_name_H-M   'P 1'
#
loop_
_entity.id
_entity.type
_entity.pdbx_description
1 polymer ?
#
loop_
_entity_poly.entity_id
_entity_poly.type
_entity_poly.pdbx_seq_one_letter_code
_entity_poly.pdbx_strand_id
1 'polypeptide(L)'
;MQEVGLPPPRQPEASGQCAAPPQIKIQTERREKTCVITIADNGPGIPAMILPQIFNPFFTTKAVGQGPGLGLSVSYQVIKSHRGDLQCRSTVGAGTQFIIELPLSEAVTAVETAPLTAPLTAPLTSPSSELSPGA
;
A
#
# COMPACT_ATOMS: atom_id res chain seq x y z
N MET A 1 -50.39 14.46 50.30
CA MET A 1 -49.17 15.28 50.11
C MET A 1 -48.10 14.35 49.60
N GLN A 2 -47.81 14.35 48.29
CA GLN A 2 -46.73 13.58 47.70
C GLN A 2 -45.52 14.51 47.57
N GLU A 3 -44.42 14.17 48.25
CA GLU A 3 -43.14 14.85 48.08
C GLU A 3 -42.58 14.52 46.69
N VAL A 4 -42.46 15.55 45.86
CA VAL A 4 -41.84 15.46 44.54
C VAL A 4 -40.34 15.44 44.76
N GLY A 5 -39.74 14.25 44.73
CA GLY A 5 -38.29 14.07 44.85
C GLY A 5 -37.58 14.84 43.74
N LEU A 6 -36.72 15.79 44.11
CA LEU A 6 -35.87 16.52 43.20
C LEU A 6 -34.97 15.54 42.42
N PRO A 7 -34.88 15.60 41.08
CA PRO A 7 -33.98 14.73 40.34
C PRO A 7 -32.53 14.96 40.82
N PRO A 8 -31.70 13.90 40.88
CA PRO A 8 -30.33 14.02 41.33
C PRO A 8 -29.57 15.06 40.46
N PRO A 9 -28.63 15.81 41.06
CA PRO A 9 -27.82 16.76 40.30
C PRO A 9 -27.11 16.02 39.16
N ARG A 10 -27.26 16.54 37.93
CA ARG A 10 -26.54 16.05 36.76
C ARG A 10 -25.05 16.03 37.09
N GLN A 11 -24.46 14.84 37.10
CA GLN A 11 -23.01 14.68 37.22
C GLN A 11 -22.36 15.51 36.10
N PRO A 12 -21.22 16.18 36.37
CA PRO A 12 -20.51 16.91 35.34
C PRO A 12 -20.08 15.90 34.27
N GLU A 13 -20.69 16.00 33.09
CA GLU A 13 -20.25 15.25 31.93
C GLU A 13 -18.80 15.67 31.66
N ALA A 14 -17.88 14.73 31.84
CA ALA A 14 -16.45 14.91 31.65
C ALA A 14 -16.19 15.37 30.21
N SER A 15 -16.18 16.68 30.02
CA SER A 15 -15.97 17.34 28.75
C SER A 15 -14.47 17.61 28.62
N GLY A 16 -13.86 17.00 27.59
CA GLY A 16 -12.54 17.39 27.09
C GLY A 16 -11.43 16.38 27.34
N GLN A 17 -11.52 15.17 26.79
CA GLN A 17 -10.31 14.40 26.52
C GLN A 17 -9.51 15.13 25.45
N CYS A 18 -8.31 15.60 25.83
CA CYS A 18 -7.31 16.13 24.91
C CYS A 18 -6.81 14.94 24.06
N ALA A 19 -7.54 14.62 23.00
CA ALA A 19 -7.04 13.69 21.99
C ALA A 19 -5.79 14.34 21.38
N ALA A 20 -4.67 13.63 21.43
CA ALA A 20 -3.45 14.06 20.77
C ALA A 20 -3.75 14.44 19.31
N PRO A 21 -3.06 15.45 18.74
CA PRO A 21 -3.34 15.89 17.37
C PRO A 21 -3.24 14.70 16.40
N PRO A 22 -4.09 14.63 15.37
CA PRO A 22 -4.08 13.54 14.41
C PRO A 22 -2.69 13.42 13.79
N GLN A 23 -2.11 12.23 13.85
CA GLN A 23 -0.73 11.96 13.48
C GLN A 23 -0.66 10.66 12.68
N ILE A 24 0.12 10.69 11.60
CA ILE A 24 0.56 9.51 10.87
C ILE A 24 2.08 9.44 10.98
N LYS A 25 2.59 8.27 11.38
CA LYS A 25 4.01 7.95 11.45
C LYS A 25 4.34 6.93 10.37
N ILE A 26 5.34 7.24 9.55
CA ILE A 26 5.83 6.33 8.52
C ILE A 26 7.29 6.04 8.85
N GLN A 27 7.63 4.76 8.95
CA GLN A 27 8.99 4.30 9.19
C GLN A 27 9.33 3.27 8.13
N THR A 28 10.57 3.31 7.65
CA THR A 28 11.12 2.30 6.76
C THR A 28 12.38 1.71 7.39
N GLU A 29 12.56 0.41 7.24
CA GLU A 29 13.77 -0.28 7.67
C GLU A 29 14.14 -1.35 6.65
N ARG A 30 15.45 -1.55 6.48
CA ARG A 30 15.97 -2.65 5.67
C ARG A 30 16.30 -3.82 6.60
N ARG A 31 15.74 -4.99 6.33
CA ARG A 31 16.07 -6.27 6.96
C ARG A 31 16.65 -7.21 5.92
N GLU A 32 17.95 -7.43 5.92
CA GLU A 32 18.67 -8.30 4.97
C GLU A 32 18.20 -8.15 3.49
N LYS A 33 17.23 -8.97 3.08
CA LYS A 33 16.64 -9.07 1.74
C LYS A 33 15.23 -8.46 1.61
N THR A 34 14.76 -7.73 2.60
CA THR A 34 13.40 -7.18 2.69
C THR A 34 13.43 -5.72 3.12
N CYS A 35 12.59 -4.90 2.51
CA CYS A 35 12.24 -3.57 2.98
C CYS A 35 10.94 -3.68 3.78
N VAL A 36 10.97 -3.24 5.04
CA VAL A 36 9.80 -3.18 5.90
C VAL A 36 9.36 -1.73 6.02
N ILE A 37 8.10 -1.45 5.70
CA ILE A 37 7.48 -0.13 5.78
C ILE A 37 6.35 -0.22 6.80
N THR A 38 6.42 0.59 7.85
CA THR A 38 5.41 0.67 8.89
C THR A 38 4.68 1.99 8.78
N ILE A 39 3.35 1.96 8.67
CA ILE A 39 2.48 3.13 8.66
C ILE A 39 1.58 3.03 9.88
N ALA A 40 1.71 3.95 10.83
CA ALA A 40 0.91 3.98 12.05
C ALA A 40 0.13 5.30 12.19
N ASP A 41 -1.14 5.21 12.58
CA ASP A 41 -1.97 6.36 12.97
C ASP A 41 -2.34 6.31 14.45
N ASN A 42 -2.78 7.44 14.99
CA ASN A 42 -3.39 7.56 16.34
C ASN A 42 -4.91 7.74 16.26
N GLY A 43 -5.54 7.18 15.23
CA GLY A 43 -6.99 7.25 15.03
C GLY A 43 -7.78 6.36 16.00
N PRO A 44 -9.08 6.16 15.75
CA PRO A 44 -9.96 5.38 16.64
C PRO A 44 -9.65 3.87 16.64
N GLY A 45 -8.82 3.38 15.70
CA GLY A 45 -8.55 1.96 15.53
C GLY A 45 -9.68 1.19 14.83
N ILE A 46 -9.46 -0.11 14.66
CA ILE A 46 -10.32 -1.05 13.95
C ILE A 46 -10.70 -2.18 14.91
N PRO A 47 -12.00 -2.48 15.09
CA PRO A 47 -12.45 -3.62 15.88
C PRO A 47 -11.93 -4.96 15.34
N ALA A 48 -11.49 -5.85 16.24
CA ALA A 48 -10.92 -7.15 15.86
C ALA A 48 -11.85 -7.99 14.97
N MET A 49 -13.17 -7.87 15.15
CA MET A 49 -14.17 -8.60 14.39
C MET A 49 -14.20 -8.26 12.89
N ILE A 50 -13.77 -7.06 12.50
CA ILE A 50 -13.77 -6.63 11.09
C ILE A 50 -12.38 -6.64 10.46
N LEU A 51 -11.30 -6.79 11.25
CA LEU A 51 -9.91 -6.85 10.75
C LEU A 51 -9.73 -7.85 9.58
N PRO A 52 -10.32 -9.06 9.59
CA PRO A 52 -10.15 -9.99 8.46
C PRO A 52 -10.79 -9.50 7.15
N GLN A 53 -11.78 -8.60 7.24
CA GLN A 53 -12.57 -8.15 6.10
C GLN A 53 -12.01 -6.90 5.43
N ILE A 54 -11.11 -6.16 6.09
CA ILE A 54 -10.63 -4.85 5.60
C ILE A 54 -9.90 -4.94 4.25
N PHE A 55 -9.37 -6.12 3.91
CA PHE A 55 -8.69 -6.37 2.64
C PHE A 55 -9.65 -6.83 1.53
N ASN A 56 -10.92 -7.11 1.86
CA ASN A 56 -11.90 -7.53 0.87
C ASN A 56 -12.28 -6.34 -0.02
N PRO A 57 -12.36 -6.54 -1.36
CA PRO A 57 -12.87 -5.53 -2.26
C PRO A 57 -14.26 -5.06 -1.82
N PHE A 58 -14.50 -3.76 -1.93
CA PHE A 58 -15.76 -3.10 -1.58
C PHE A 58 -16.12 -3.05 -0.10
N PHE A 59 -15.27 -3.58 0.80
CA PHE A 59 -15.49 -3.45 2.23
C PHE A 59 -15.31 -1.99 2.67
N THR A 60 -16.33 -1.42 3.31
CA THR A 60 -16.27 -0.08 3.90
C THR A 60 -17.22 0.02 5.09
N THR A 61 -16.80 0.74 6.13
CA THR A 61 -17.66 1.13 7.27
C THR A 61 -18.28 2.52 7.07
N LYS A 62 -17.93 3.19 5.97
CA LYS A 62 -18.49 4.51 5.64
C LYS A 62 -19.90 4.36 5.08
N ALA A 63 -20.69 5.42 5.22
CA ALA A 63 -22.04 5.48 4.65
C ALA A 63 -22.04 5.28 3.13
N VAL A 64 -23.18 4.88 2.59
CA VAL A 64 -23.39 4.69 1.14
C VAL A 64 -22.96 5.96 0.38
N GLY A 65 -22.09 5.79 -0.63
CA GLY A 65 -21.57 6.88 -1.45
C GLY A 65 -20.28 7.54 -0.94
N GLN A 66 -19.77 7.20 0.25
CA GLN A 66 -18.56 7.82 0.84
C GLN A 66 -17.24 7.10 0.50
N GLY A 67 -17.21 6.48 -0.68
CA GLY A 67 -16.05 5.78 -1.22
C GLY A 67 -16.30 4.28 -1.39
N PRO A 68 -15.83 3.68 -2.50
CA PRO A 68 -16.20 2.32 -2.89
C PRO A 68 -15.51 1.21 -2.10
N GLY A 69 -14.70 1.52 -1.07
CA GLY A 69 -14.00 0.49 -0.29
C GLY A 69 -12.90 -0.27 -1.06
N LEU A 70 -12.27 0.35 -2.06
CA LEU A 70 -11.29 -0.33 -2.93
C LEU A 70 -9.83 -0.08 -2.57
N GLY A 71 -9.52 0.97 -1.80
CA GLY A 71 -8.13 1.40 -1.58
C GLY A 71 -7.25 0.30 -0.98
N LEU A 72 -7.68 -0.27 0.14
CA LEU A 72 -6.89 -1.27 0.86
C LEU A 72 -6.80 -2.61 0.10
N SER A 73 -7.85 -3.02 -0.60
CA SER A 73 -7.81 -4.21 -1.46
C SER A 73 -6.81 -4.02 -2.62
N VAL A 74 -6.78 -2.85 -3.25
CA VAL A 74 -5.82 -2.55 -4.33
C VAL A 74 -4.39 -2.54 -3.78
N SER A 75 -4.15 -1.88 -2.65
CA SER A 75 -2.83 -1.89 -2.00
C SER A 75 -2.36 -3.31 -1.69
N TYR A 76 -3.24 -4.16 -1.15
CA TYR A 76 -2.92 -5.56 -0.88
C TYR A 76 -2.52 -6.31 -2.17
N GLN A 77 -3.27 -6.14 -3.27
CA GLN A 77 -2.95 -6.78 -4.56
C GLN A 77 -1.64 -6.29 -5.16
N VAL A 78 -1.36 -4.99 -5.10
CA VAL A 78 -0.08 -4.41 -5.55
C VAL A 78 1.08 -5.02 -4.76
N ILE A 79 0.99 -5.02 -3.44
CA ILE A 79 2.03 -5.58 -2.56
C ILE A 79 2.25 -7.08 -2.85
N LYS A 80 1.18 -7.85 -3.02
CA LYS A 80 1.27 -9.27 -3.37
C LYS A 80 1.89 -9.49 -4.75
N SER A 81 1.61 -8.63 -5.72
CA SER A 81 2.22 -8.67 -7.06
C SER A 81 3.74 -8.45 -7.02
N HIS A 82 4.21 -7.66 -6.04
CA HIS A 82 5.63 -7.48 -5.74
C HIS A 82 6.21 -8.57 -4.82
N ARG A 83 5.50 -9.69 -4.63
CA ARG A 83 5.88 -10.82 -3.75
C ARG A 83 6.05 -10.40 -2.28
N GLY A 84 5.34 -9.35 -1.86
CA GLY A 84 5.34 -8.85 -0.50
C GLY A 84 4.21 -9.36 0.38
N ASP A 85 4.18 -8.83 1.59
CA ASP A 85 3.10 -9.04 2.55
C ASP A 85 2.60 -7.72 3.14
N LEU A 86 1.32 -7.69 3.52
CA LEU A 86 0.68 -6.55 4.17
C LEU A 86 -0.10 -7.06 5.38
N GLN A 87 0.31 -6.62 6.56
CA GLN A 87 -0.31 -6.94 7.84
C GLN A 87 -0.95 -5.70 8.45
N CYS A 88 -2.04 -5.89 9.20
CA CYS A 88 -2.68 -4.83 9.96
C CYS A 88 -2.76 -5.22 11.44
N ARG A 89 -2.32 -4.33 12.31
CA ARG A 89 -2.45 -4.42 13.77
C ARG A 89 -3.21 -3.20 14.22
N SER A 90 -4.32 -3.39 14.92
CA SER A 90 -5.14 -2.27 15.37
C SER A 90 -5.74 -2.55 16.73
N THR A 91 -5.92 -1.50 17.52
CA THR A 91 -6.59 -1.57 18.81
C THR A 91 -7.50 -0.35 18.95
N VAL A 92 -8.75 -0.59 19.32
CA VAL A 92 -9.75 0.47 19.48
C VAL A 92 -9.27 1.48 20.53
N GLY A 93 -9.27 2.75 20.16
CA GLY A 93 -8.79 3.86 21.01
C GLY A 93 -7.28 4.08 21.02
N ALA A 94 -6.48 3.21 20.37
CA ALA A 94 -5.03 3.35 20.30
C ALA A 94 -4.50 3.69 18.88
N GLY A 95 -5.28 3.38 17.84
CA GLY A 95 -4.92 3.60 16.45
C GLY A 95 -4.67 2.31 15.66
N THR A 96 -4.14 2.47 14.45
CA THR A 96 -3.87 1.37 13.53
C THR A 96 -2.45 1.41 13.01
N GLN A 97 -1.85 0.24 12.82
CA GLN A 97 -0.54 0.05 12.24
C GLN A 97 -0.63 -0.94 11.07
N PHE A 98 -0.20 -0.50 9.89
CA PHE A 98 0.03 -1.35 8.73
C PHE A 98 1.52 -1.64 8.59
N ILE A 99 1.87 -2.91 8.40
CA ILE A 99 3.24 -3.37 8.16
C ILE A 99 3.29 -3.98 6.76
N ILE A 100 4.10 -3.38 5.91
CA ILE A 100 4.34 -3.81 4.53
C ILE A 100 5.74 -4.41 4.47
N GLU A 101 5.87 -5.61 3.96
CA GLU A 101 7.15 -6.27 3.72
C GLU A 101 7.33 -6.51 2.22
N LEU A 102 8.40 -5.95 1.64
CA LEU A 102 8.70 -6.10 0.21
C LEU A 102 10.09 -6.71 0.03
N PRO A 103 10.24 -7.79 -0.75
CA PRO A 103 11.55 -8.29 -1.12
C PRO A 103 12.37 -7.22 -1.84
N LEU A 104 13.61 -7.03 -1.41
CA LEU A 104 14.59 -6.22 -2.11
C LEU A 104 15.23 -7.08 -3.19
N SER A 105 15.20 -6.59 -4.45
CA SER A 105 16.09 -7.14 -5.45
C SER A 105 17.52 -6.84 -5.03
N GLU A 106 18.39 -7.85 -5.08
CA GLU A 106 19.81 -7.57 -5.22
C GLU A 106 19.94 -6.75 -6.50
N ALA A 107 20.43 -5.51 -6.39
CA ALA A 107 20.70 -4.70 -7.56
C ALA A 107 21.59 -5.54 -8.47
N VAL A 108 21.18 -5.69 -9.73
CA VAL A 108 22.05 -6.20 -10.79
C VAL A 108 23.37 -5.47 -10.64
N THR A 109 24.41 -6.20 -10.21
CA THR A 109 25.79 -5.74 -10.26
C THR A 109 25.97 -5.21 -11.67
N ALA A 110 26.23 -3.91 -11.80
CA ALA A 110 26.30 -3.22 -13.09
C ALA A 110 26.99 -4.13 -14.11
N VAL A 111 26.23 -4.53 -15.13
CA VAL A 111 26.77 -5.30 -16.24
C VAL A 111 27.93 -4.47 -16.78
N GLU A 112 29.11 -5.07 -16.75
CA GLU A 112 30.33 -4.59 -17.34
C GLU A 112 30.02 -3.97 -18.71
N THR A 113 30.27 -2.68 -18.85
CA THR A 113 30.12 -1.95 -20.10
C THR A 113 31.17 -2.46 -21.09
N ALA A 114 30.88 -3.52 -21.83
CA ALA A 114 31.61 -3.85 -23.04
C ALA A 114 31.29 -2.77 -24.08
N PRO A 115 32.29 -2.06 -24.65
CA PRO A 115 32.03 -0.99 -25.60
C PRO A 115 31.43 -1.55 -26.90
N LEU A 116 30.31 -0.95 -27.31
CA LEU A 116 29.68 -1.11 -28.62
C LEU A 116 30.60 -0.52 -29.70
N THR A 117 31.59 -1.31 -30.14
CA THR A 117 32.45 -0.94 -31.27
C THR A 117 32.42 -2.06 -32.29
N ALA A 118 31.47 -1.97 -33.22
CA ALA A 118 31.58 -2.59 -34.53
C ALA A 118 31.21 -1.52 -35.57
N PRO A 119 32.05 -1.24 -36.56
CA PRO A 119 31.74 -0.23 -37.58
C PRO A 119 30.60 -0.72 -38.49
N LEU A 120 29.60 0.13 -38.67
CA LEU A 120 28.54 -0.01 -39.67
C LEU A 120 29.15 0.27 -41.05
N THR A 121 29.73 -0.73 -41.70
CA THR A 121 30.11 -0.59 -43.12
C THR A 121 30.08 -1.93 -43.83
N ALA A 122 28.98 -2.20 -44.51
CA ALA A 122 28.95 -3.08 -45.67
C ALA A 122 28.39 -2.28 -46.84
N PRO A 123 29.05 -2.25 -48.02
CA PRO A 123 28.52 -1.55 -49.17
C PRO A 123 27.33 -2.32 -49.76
N LEU A 124 26.22 -1.62 -50.04
CA LEU A 124 25.18 -2.10 -50.93
C LEU A 124 25.74 -2.15 -52.35
N THR A 125 26.24 -3.30 -52.77
CA THR A 125 26.41 -3.60 -54.19
C THR A 125 25.80 -4.96 -54.50
N SER A 126 24.62 -4.92 -55.12
CA SER A 126 24.00 -6.04 -55.80
C SER A 126 24.62 -6.18 -57.19
N PRO A 127 25.19 -7.32 -57.60
CA PRO A 127 25.43 -7.59 -59.00
C PRO A 127 24.23 -8.31 -59.62
N SER A 128 23.98 -7.91 -60.86
CA SER A 128 23.06 -8.44 -61.85
C SER A 128 22.92 -9.96 -61.88
N SER A 129 21.71 -10.43 -62.18
CA SER A 129 21.51 -11.67 -62.93
C SER A 129 20.51 -11.41 -64.06
N GLU A 130 21.07 -11.19 -65.25
CA GLU A 130 20.50 -11.63 -66.52
C GLU A 130 19.96 -13.05 -66.39
N LEU A 131 18.74 -13.30 -66.90
CA LEU A 131 18.45 -14.54 -67.63
C LEU A 131 17.19 -14.35 -68.49
N SER A 132 17.38 -14.04 -69.77
CA SER A 132 16.52 -14.53 -70.86
C SER A 132 16.70 -16.06 -70.95
N PRO A 133 15.67 -16.86 -71.28
CA PRO A 133 15.21 -17.09 -72.67
C PRO A 133 13.66 -17.18 -72.73
N GLY A 134 12.94 -17.16 -73.86
CA GLY A 134 13.20 -17.57 -75.23
C GLY A 134 12.00 -18.43 -75.69
N ALA A 135 11.56 -18.21 -76.94
CA ALA A 135 10.46 -18.88 -77.67
C ALA A 135 9.02 -18.42 -77.36
#